data_AF-A0A1I3M1C3-F1
#
_entry.id   AF-A0A1I3M1C3-F1
#
_cell.length_a   1.000
_cell.length_b   1.000
_cell.length_c   1.000
_cell.angle_alpha   90.00
_cell.angle_beta   90.00
_cell.angle_gamma   90.00
#
_symmetry.space_group_name_H-M   'P 1'
#
loop_
_entity.id
_entity.type
_entity.pdbx_description
1 polymer ?
#
loop_
_entity_poly.entity_id
_entity_poly.type
_entity_poly.pdbx_seq_one_letter_code
_entity_poly.pdbx_strand_id
1 'polypeptide(L)' 'MPSITFDTYKFIRRLREAGISEEQAEAIADAFREANFEAEIATKTDLRELEYRLIIKLGTMIVVAIGVVATLVKLL' A
#
# COMPACT_ATOMS: atom_id res chain seq x y z
N MET A 1 4.95 11.27 3.14
CA MET A 1 5.17 9.83 2.88
C MET A 1 6.60 9.52 3.28
N PRO A 2 6.90 8.49 4.09
CA PRO A 2 8.28 8.04 4.22
C PRO A 2 8.70 7.52 2.85
N SER A 3 9.61 8.22 2.19
CA SER A 3 10.19 7.75 0.94
C SER A 3 10.99 6.49 1.24
N ILE A 4 10.68 5.39 0.55
CA ILE A 4 11.64 4.28 0.48
C ILE A 4 12.81 4.83 -0.34
N THR A 5 13.86 5.28 0.34
CA THR A 5 15.04 5.79 -0.35
C THR A 5 15.77 4.63 -0.99
N PHE A 6 15.65 4.50 -2.31
CA PHE A 6 16.45 3.57 -3.08
C PHE A 6 17.87 4.13 -3.23
N ASP A 7 18.83 3.49 -2.56
CA ASP A 7 20.24 3.83 -2.67
C ASP A 7 20.85 3.15 -3.91
N THR A 8 20.78 3.87 -5.03
CA THR A 8 21.30 3.43 -6.33
C THR A 8 22.77 3.00 -6.24
N TYR A 9 23.60 3.73 -5.48
CA TYR A 9 25.02 3.41 -5.37
C TYR A 9 25.25 2.08 -4.65
N LYS A 10 24.60 1.89 -3.49
CA LYS A 10 24.69 0.63 -2.74
C LYS A 10 24.15 -0.55 -3.54
N PHE A 11 23.13 -0.33 -4.36
CA PHE A 11 22.56 -1.36 -5.24
C PHE A 11 23.55 -1.78 -6.34
N ILE A 12 24.08 -0.82 -7.10
CA ILE A 12 25.10 -1.07 -8.14
C ILE A 12 26.32 -1.77 -7.55
N ARG A 13 26.82 -1.30 -6.39
CA ARG A 13 27.98 -1.88 -5.71
C ARG A 13 27.77 -3.36 -5.41
N ARG A 14 26.58 -3.75 -4.94
CA ARG A 14 26.26 -5.15 -4.65
C ARG A 14 26.21 -6.02 -5.89
N LEU A 15 25.68 -5.52 -7.00
CA LEU A 15 25.66 -6.25 -8.26
C LEU A 15 27.09 -6.50 -8.77
N ARG A 16 27.96 -5.50 -8.64
CA ARG A 16 29.39 -5.65 -8.96
C ARG A 16 30.11 -6.64 -8.05
N GLU A 17 29.87 -6.59 -6.74
CA GLU A 17 30.40 -7.56 -5.77
C GLU A 17 29.95 -9.00 -6.10
N ALA A 18 28.81 -9.16 -6.78
CA ALA A 18 28.29 -10.44 -7.27
C ALA A 18 28.82 -10.83 -8.67
N GLY A 19 29.72 -10.04 -9.27
CA GLY A 19 30.35 -10.33 -10.56
C GLY A 19 29.61 -9.80 -11.79
N ILE A 20 28.59 -8.94 -11.61
CA ILE A 20 27.94 -8.24 -12.72
C ILE A 20 28.82 -7.07 -13.18
N SER A 21 28.92 -6.83 -14.49
CA SER A 21 29.71 -5.71 -15.02
C SER A 21 29.12 -4.35 -14.62
N GLU A 22 29.93 -3.29 -14.67
CA GLU A 22 29.47 -1.92 -14.36
C GLU A 22 28.23 -1.54 -15.18
N GLU A 23 28.34 -1.70 -16.50
CA GLU A 23 27.31 -1.33 -17.46
C GLU A 23 26.00 -2.09 -17.20
N GLN A 24 26.10 -3.37 -16.86
CA GLN A 24 24.93 -4.18 -16.52
C GLN A 24 24.34 -3.79 -15.16
N ALA A 25 25.19 -3.51 -14.16
CA ALA A 25 24.75 -3.12 -12.83
C ALA A 25 24.02 -1.77 -12.87
N GLU A 26 24.52 -0.81 -13.65
CA GLU A 26 23.87 0.47 -13.92
C GLU A 26 22.52 0.27 -14.63
N ALA A 27 22.48 -0.50 -15.72
CA ALA A 27 21.24 -0.76 -16.46
C ALA A 27 20.17 -1.46 -15.60
N ILE A 28 20.55 -2.42 -14.75
CA ILE A 28 19.63 -3.08 -13.82
C ILE A 28 19.12 -2.09 -12.77
N ALA A 29 20.00 -1.23 -12.25
CA ALA A 29 19.61 -0.21 -11.28
C ALA A 29 18.63 0.81 -11.88
N ASP A 30 18.84 1.21 -13.14
CA ASP A 30 17.94 2.08 -13.89
C ASP A 30 16.56 1.45 -14.08
N ALA A 31 16.51 0.23 -14.63
CA ALA A 31 15.26 -0.47 -14.86
C ALA A 31 14.50 -0.75 -13.56
N PHE A 32 15.21 -1.12 -12.48
CA PHE A 32 14.60 -1.34 -11.17
C PHE A 32 14.02 -0.05 -10.60
N ARG A 33 14.72 1.07 -10.76
CA ARG A 33 14.24 2.38 -10.33
C ARG A 33 12.93 2.70 -11.04
N GLU A 34 12.93 2.66 -12.37
CA GLU A 34 11.75 2.95 -13.20
C GLU A 34 10.54 2.10 -12.78
N ALA A 35 10.72 0.78 -12.65
CA ALA A 35 9.65 -0.12 -12.20
C ALA A 35 9.12 0.19 -10.78
N ASN A 36 9.96 0.66 -9.86
CA ASN A 36 9.53 1.00 -8.50
C ASN A 36 8.84 2.37 -8.40
N PHE A 37 9.17 3.33 -9.28
CA PHE A 37 8.47 4.63 -9.31
C PHE A 37 7.13 4.57 -10.04
N GLU A 38 6.94 3.61 -10.96
CA GLU A 38 5.65 3.36 -11.61
C GLU A 38 4.68 2.55 -10.73
N ALA A 39 5.16 1.90 -9.68
CA ALA A 39 4.28 1.18 -8.76
C ALA A 39 3.45 2.19 -7.92
N GLU A 40 2.16 2.34 -8.23
CA GLU A 40 1.20 3.01 -7.36
C GLU A 40 0.98 2.19 -6.08
N ILE A 41 1.85 2.37 -5.09
CA ILE A 41 1.76 1.70 -3.80
C ILE A 41 0.83 2.51 -2.89
N ALA A 42 -0.18 1.85 -2.33
CA ALA A 42 -1.06 2.45 -1.34
C ALA A 42 -0.27 3.03 -0.16
N THR A 43 -0.50 4.30 0.14
CA THR A 43 0.15 5.03 1.21
C THR A 43 -0.51 4.75 2.55
N LYS A 44 0.17 5.13 3.64
CA LYS A 44 -0.45 5.09 4.99
C LYS A 44 -1.73 5.92 5.06
N THR A 45 -1.83 6.99 4.27
CA THR A 45 -3.04 7.82 4.20
C THR A 45 -4.17 7.05 3.56
N ASP A 46 -3.92 6.36 2.44
CA ASP A 46 -4.93 5.58 1.72
C ASP A 46 -5.46 4.44 2.59
N LEU A 47 -4.58 3.77 3.35
CA LEU A 47 -4.98 2.72 4.29
C LEU A 47 -5.84 3.27 5.43
N ARG A 48 -5.50 4.44 5.97
CA ARG A 48 -6.29 5.08 7.04
C ARG A 48 -7.65 5.56 6.53
N GLU A 49 -7.71 6.05 5.29
CA GLU A 49 -8.98 6.40 4.67
C GLU A 49 -9.85 5.16 4.47
N LEU A 50 -9.26 4.06 3.98
CA LEU A 50 -9.94 2.78 3.85
C LEU A 50 -10.47 2.27 5.20
N GLU A 51 -9.66 2.36 6.27
CA GLU A 51 -10.07 2.00 7.62
C GLU A 51 -11.30 2.81 8.07
N TYR A 52 -11.29 4.13 7.91
CA TYR A 52 -12.44 4.97 8.26
C TYR A 52 -13.68 4.63 7.44
N ARG A 53 -13.53 4.41 6.13
CA ARG A 53 -14.65 4.00 5.27
C ARG A 53 -15.24 2.67 5.71
N LEU A 54 -14.41 1.70 6.12
CA LEU A 54 -14.87 0.42 6.65
C LEU A 54 -15.58 0.58 7.99
N ILE A 55 -15.00 1.32 8.94
CA ILE A 55 -15.61 1.57 10.25
C ILE A 55 -16.97 2.23 10.10
N ILE A 56 -17.07 3.28 9.28
CA ILE A 56 -18.33 4.00 9.04
C ILE A 56 -19.35 3.06 8.40
N LYS A 57 -19.00 2.36 7.32
CA LYS A 57 -19.94 1.49 6.60
C LYS A 57 -20.43 0.33 7.47
N LEU A 58 -19.54 -0.32 8.20
CA LEU A 58 -19.89 -1.41 9.12
C LEU A 58 -20.74 -0.88 10.28
N GLY A 59 -20.36 0.24 10.89
CA GLY A 59 -21.11 0.88 11.96
C GLY A 59 -22.53 1.25 11.52
N THR A 60 -22.68 1.86 10.35
CA THR A 60 -24.01 2.18 9.78
C THR A 60 -24.85 0.93 9.54
N MET A 61 -24.28 -0.14 8.98
CA MET A 61 -25.02 -1.39 8.77
C MET A 61 -25.50 -2.01 10.09
N ILE A 62 -24.68 -1.97 11.15
CA ILE A 62 -25.07 -2.46 12.47
C ILE A 62 -26.22 -1.63 13.05
N VAL A 63 -26.13 -0.29 13.00
CA VAL A 63 -27.20 0.60 13.49
C VAL A 63 -28.51 0.35 12.74
N VAL A 64 -28.46 0.20 11.42
CA VAL A 64 -29.64 -0.11 10.60
C VAL A 64 -30.21 -1.48 10.95
N ALA A 65 -29.38 -2.51 11.05
CA ALA A 65 -29.82 -3.86 11.38
C ALA A 65 -30.48 -3.93 12.77
N ILE A 66 -29.86 -3.32 13.79
CA ILE A 66 -30.42 -3.22 15.14
C ILE A 66 -31.74 -2.45 15.12
N GLY A 67 -31.81 -1.34 14.38
CA GLY A 67 -33.03 -0.55 14.23
C GLY A 67 -34.19 -1.37 13.65
N VAL A 68 -33.93 -2.13 12.58
CA VAL A 68 -34.93 -3.03 11.95
C VAL A 68 -35.37 -4.14 12.92
N VAL A 69 -34.45 -4.77 13.63
CA VAL A 69 -34.82 -5.82 14.60
C VAL A 69 -35.65 -5.24 15.75
N ALA A 70 -35.27 -4.07 16.28
CA ALA A 70 -35.99 -3.43 17.37
C ALA A 70 -37.42 -3.01 16.97
N THR A 71 -37.62 -2.53 15.74
CA THR A 71 -38.97 -2.22 15.25
C THR A 71 -39.82 -3.47 15.07
N LEU A 72 -39.25 -4.57 14.55
CA LEU A 72 -39.95 -5.85 14.39
C LEU A 72 -40.37 -6.45 15.74
N VAL A 73 -39.48 -6.45 16.74
CA VAL A 73 -39.80 -6.97 18.09
C VAL A 73 -40.93 -6.19 18.76
N LYS A 74 -41.04 -4.88 18.52
CA LYS A 74 -42.11 -4.05 19.09
C LYS A 74 -43.47 -4.25 18.41
N LEU A 75 -43.50 -4.83 17.21
CA LEU A 75 -44.71 -5.09 16.42
C LEU A 75 -45.29 -6.49 16.63
N LEU A 76 -44.51 -7.43 17.17
CA LEU A 76 -44.94 -8.79 17.57
C LEU A 76 -45.43 -8.80 19.02
#